data_AF-A0A522MFF2-F1
#
_entry.id   AF-A0A522MFF2-F1
#
_cell.length_a   1.000
_cell.length_b   1.000
_cell.length_c   1.000
_cell.angle_alpha   90.00
_cell.angle_beta   90.00
_cell.angle_gamma   90.00
#
_symmetry.space_group_name_H-M   'P 1'
#
loop_
_entity.id
_entity.type
_entity.pdbx_description
1 polymer ?
#
loop_
_entity_poly.entity_id
_entity_poly.type
_entity_poly.pdbx_seq_one_letter_code
_entity_poly.pdbx_strand_id
1 'polypeptide(L)'
;MRAEPLLQGVDHPDPDRLRCVRTGRAPQLRRLLLPHHARRGRADRIVKPSEPFALDEALWRSAAPRPGLGGRGWSVFVDGLEAHTRVGIHAHEHDAPQPVVIDARLGYRCAPAETDAHEWIDYEQYCERLTQFLETKPHTRLLETLAAELAALSFEQWGALDTVTLVLYKPKIRPGTQRIGIELDWTRADYDARCRTERINSTSASG
;
A
#
# COMPACT_ATOMS: atom_id res chain seq x y z
N MET A 1 60.49 -19.08 -8.53
CA MET A 1 60.50 -20.56 -8.55
C MET A 1 60.32 -21.06 -7.12
N ARG A 2 59.29 -21.90 -6.90
CA ARG A 2 59.13 -22.93 -5.83
C ARG A 2 59.18 -22.46 -4.36
N ALA A 3 58.40 -22.98 -3.42
CA ALA A 3 57.28 -23.92 -3.39
C ALA A 3 56.72 -23.88 -1.95
N GLU A 4 55.43 -24.16 -1.76
CA GLU A 4 54.88 -24.60 -0.46
C GLU A 4 55.46 -25.96 -0.04
N PRO A 5 55.29 -26.38 1.24
CA PRO A 5 54.16 -27.31 1.53
C PRO A 5 53.47 -27.17 2.92
N LEU A 6 52.14 -27.40 2.94
CA LEU A 6 51.38 -28.45 3.67
C LEU A 6 51.59 -28.58 5.22
N LEU A 7 50.60 -28.59 6.13
CA LEU A 7 49.33 -29.38 6.21
C LEU A 7 48.40 -28.90 7.35
N GLN A 8 47.08 -28.99 7.06
CA GLN A 8 45.94 -29.52 7.86
C GLN A 8 45.48 -28.90 9.20
N GLY A 9 44.16 -28.67 9.29
CA GLY A 9 43.45 -28.60 10.56
C GLY A 9 41.96 -28.20 10.50
N VAL A 10 41.11 -29.14 10.08
CA VAL A 10 39.71 -29.45 10.53
C VAL A 10 38.57 -28.40 10.51
N ASP A 11 37.50 -28.83 9.84
CA ASP A 11 36.10 -28.39 9.94
C ASP A 11 35.52 -28.40 11.36
N HIS A 12 34.74 -27.36 11.68
CA HIS A 12 33.53 -27.48 12.51
C HIS A 12 32.50 -26.39 12.14
N PRO A 13 31.34 -26.75 11.56
CA PRO A 13 30.22 -25.84 11.41
C PRO A 13 29.49 -25.67 12.75
N ASP A 14 29.34 -24.42 13.18
CA ASP A 14 28.56 -24.00 14.35
C ASP A 14 27.08 -24.45 14.21
N PRO A 15 26.57 -25.29 15.13
CA PRO A 15 25.27 -25.94 14.98
C PRO A 15 24.15 -25.28 15.81
N ASP A 16 24.08 -23.95 15.97
CA ASP A 16 23.10 -23.40 16.91
C ASP A 16 22.36 -22.10 16.53
N ARG A 17 21.85 -21.99 15.29
CA ARG A 17 20.78 -21.02 14.97
C ARG A 17 19.73 -21.52 13.98
N LEU A 18 19.00 -22.57 14.34
CA LEU A 18 17.68 -22.83 13.77
C LEU A 18 16.74 -23.46 14.82
N ARG A 19 15.87 -22.65 15.42
CA ARG A 19 14.53 -23.12 15.81
C ARG A 19 13.45 -22.17 15.31
N CYS A 20 12.89 -22.61 14.20
CA CYS A 20 11.56 -22.27 13.73
C CYS A 20 10.52 -22.83 14.69
N VAL A 21 9.51 -22.05 15.05
CA VAL A 21 8.16 -22.58 15.28
C VAL A 21 7.20 -21.77 14.41
N ARG A 22 6.79 -22.40 13.33
CA ARG A 22 5.60 -22.08 12.55
C ARG A 22 4.35 -22.30 13.40
N THR A 23 3.32 -21.48 13.16
CA THR A 23 1.92 -21.83 12.79
C THR A 23 1.05 -20.61 13.12
N GLY A 24 0.11 -20.08 12.34
CA GLY A 24 -0.52 -20.30 11.02
C GLY A 24 -1.39 -19.04 10.79
N ARG A 25 -1.90 -18.65 9.63
CA ARG A 25 -2.31 -19.30 8.38
C ARG A 25 -1.97 -18.34 7.24
N ALA A 26 -1.25 -18.82 6.25
CA ALA A 26 -1.36 -18.26 4.91
C ALA A 26 -2.72 -18.65 4.32
N PRO A 27 -3.32 -17.78 3.50
CA PRO A 27 -3.82 -18.22 2.23
C PRO A 27 -3.02 -17.52 1.14
N GLN A 28 -2.12 -18.28 0.54
CA GLN A 28 -1.72 -18.03 -0.83
C GLN A 28 -2.96 -18.06 -1.71
N LEU A 29 -3.20 -16.98 -2.45
CA LEU A 29 -3.78 -17.09 -3.79
C LEU A 29 -3.03 -16.15 -4.72
N ARG A 30 -2.00 -16.72 -5.36
CA ARG A 30 -1.59 -16.33 -6.70
C ARG A 30 -2.83 -16.38 -7.61
N ARG A 31 -3.45 -15.23 -7.91
CA ARG A 31 -4.07 -14.98 -9.22
C ARG A 31 -4.50 -13.51 -9.39
N LEU A 32 -3.54 -12.64 -9.68
CA LEU A 32 -3.76 -11.42 -10.48
C LEU A 32 -2.41 -10.75 -10.76
N LEU A 33 -1.52 -11.49 -11.42
CA LEU A 33 -0.29 -10.96 -12.03
C LEU A 33 -0.60 -10.23 -13.35
N LEU A 34 -1.65 -9.39 -13.34
CA LEU A 34 -1.98 -8.47 -14.41
C LEU A 34 -2.61 -7.22 -13.79
N PRO A 35 -2.10 -6.01 -14.09
CA PRO A 35 -2.81 -4.78 -13.76
C PRO A 35 -4.19 -4.78 -14.46
N HIS A 36 -5.22 -4.23 -13.79
CA HIS A 36 -6.63 -4.37 -14.20
C HIS A 36 -6.95 -3.77 -15.58
N HIS A 37 -6.09 -2.92 -16.15
CA HIS A 37 -6.22 -2.41 -17.52
C HIS A 37 -5.98 -3.47 -18.61
N ALA A 38 -5.30 -4.58 -18.30
CA ALA A 38 -5.14 -5.70 -19.23
C ALA A 38 -6.44 -6.53 -19.44
N ARG A 39 -7.56 -6.13 -18.83
CA ARG A 39 -8.88 -6.78 -18.96
C ARG A 39 -9.95 -5.94 -19.66
N ARG A 40 -9.60 -4.90 -20.42
CA ARG A 40 -10.57 -4.19 -21.26
C ARG A 40 -10.27 -4.40 -22.74
N GLY A 41 -10.93 -5.41 -23.31
CA GLY A 41 -11.37 -5.32 -24.70
C GLY A 41 -12.30 -4.10 -24.86
N ARG A 42 -12.32 -3.54 -26.08
CA ARG A 42 -13.15 -2.38 -26.47
C ARG A 42 -14.54 -2.46 -25.84
N ALA A 43 -14.89 -1.49 -25.01
CA ALA A 43 -16.27 -1.26 -24.62
C ALA A 43 -16.90 -0.34 -25.66
N ASP A 44 -17.62 -0.94 -26.60
CA ASP A 44 -18.61 -0.21 -27.40
C ASP A 44 -19.67 0.41 -26.49
N ARG A 45 -19.96 1.67 -26.81
CA ARG A 45 -21.13 2.51 -26.45
C ARG A 45 -22.16 1.86 -25.51
N ILE A 46 -22.02 2.12 -24.20
CA ILE A 46 -23.08 1.84 -23.21
C ILE A 46 -24.11 2.97 -23.29
N VAL A 47 -25.30 2.64 -23.80
CA VAL A 47 -26.51 3.46 -23.67
C VAL A 47 -27.04 3.27 -22.24
N LYS A 48 -27.26 4.38 -21.51
CA LYS A 48 -27.93 4.36 -20.20
C LYS A 48 -29.41 3.98 -20.39
N PRO A 49 -29.92 2.92 -19.74
CA PRO A 49 -31.36 2.71 -19.69
C PRO A 49 -32.00 3.76 -18.76
N SER A 50 -33.08 4.36 -19.25
CA SER A 50 -33.88 5.37 -18.57
C SER A 50 -35.17 4.75 -18.07
N GLU A 51 -35.23 4.27 -16.83
CA GLU A 51 -36.46 4.12 -16.05
C GLU A 51 -36.17 4.26 -14.54
N PRO A 52 -37.10 4.82 -13.74
CA PRO A 52 -36.83 5.23 -12.36
C PRO A 52 -36.80 4.03 -11.42
N PHE A 53 -35.65 3.81 -10.79
CA PHE A 53 -35.48 2.84 -9.71
C PHE A 53 -36.14 3.40 -8.44
N ALA A 54 -37.42 3.11 -8.25
CA ALA A 54 -38.09 3.30 -6.97
C ALA A 54 -37.55 2.25 -5.99
N LEU A 55 -36.45 2.58 -5.31
CA LEU A 55 -35.93 1.78 -4.21
C LEU A 55 -36.68 2.18 -2.94
N ASP A 56 -37.23 1.19 -2.25
CA ASP A 56 -37.80 1.37 -0.90
C ASP A 56 -36.72 1.87 0.06
N GLU A 57 -36.77 3.15 0.41
CA GLU A 57 -35.86 3.85 1.32
C GLU A 57 -35.77 3.18 2.71
N ALA A 58 -36.82 2.48 3.15
CA ALA A 58 -36.85 1.89 4.48
C ALA A 58 -35.97 0.63 4.59
N LEU A 59 -35.71 -0.05 3.46
CA LEU A 59 -35.08 -1.37 3.45
C LEU A 59 -33.56 -1.32 3.62
N TRP A 60 -32.91 -0.21 3.23
CA TRP A 60 -31.46 -0.02 3.40
C TRP A 60 -31.10 0.57 4.77
N ARG A 61 -31.95 1.48 5.31
CA ARG A 61 -31.73 2.11 6.62
C ARG A 61 -31.84 1.13 7.80
N SER A 62 -32.57 0.01 7.62
CA SER A 62 -32.84 -0.97 8.68
C SER A 62 -31.99 -2.25 8.59
N ALA A 63 -31.12 -2.35 7.58
CA ALA A 63 -30.20 -3.48 7.46
C ALA A 63 -28.97 -3.27 8.35
N ALA A 64 -29.09 -3.65 9.63
CA ALA A 64 -27.91 -3.85 10.47
C ALA A 64 -26.92 -4.77 9.73
N PRO A 65 -25.60 -4.51 9.77
CA PRO A 65 -24.62 -5.32 9.06
C PRO A 65 -24.76 -6.76 9.53
N ARG A 66 -25.23 -7.65 8.65
CA ARG A 66 -25.37 -9.07 8.94
C ARG A 66 -23.96 -9.66 9.04
N PRO A 67 -23.52 -10.16 10.21
CA PRO A 67 -22.26 -10.87 10.28
C PRO A 67 -22.45 -12.20 9.54
N GLY A 68 -21.78 -12.38 8.39
CA GLY A 68 -21.68 -13.71 7.76
C GLY A 68 -21.93 -13.85 6.27
N LEU A 69 -22.07 -12.78 5.48
CA LEU A 69 -21.92 -12.92 4.02
C LEU A 69 -20.43 -12.82 3.71
N GLY A 70 -19.81 -13.94 3.31
CA GLY A 70 -18.36 -14.15 3.15
C GLY A 70 -17.63 -13.31 2.09
N GLY A 71 -18.04 -12.06 1.86
CA GLY A 71 -17.26 -11.06 1.14
C GLY A 71 -16.17 -10.46 2.03
N ARG A 72 -15.11 -9.93 1.41
CA ARG A 72 -13.97 -9.28 2.10
C ARG A 72 -14.26 -7.82 2.50
N GLY A 73 -15.53 -7.41 2.53
CA GLY A 73 -15.93 -6.02 2.68
C GLY A 73 -15.79 -5.18 1.40
N TRP A 74 -15.81 -3.86 1.57
CA TRP A 74 -15.69 -2.88 0.50
C TRP A 74 -14.25 -2.38 0.36
N SER A 75 -13.90 -1.90 -0.83
CA SER A 75 -12.62 -1.22 -1.04
C SER A 75 -12.72 -0.13 -2.11
N VAL A 76 -12.05 1.00 -1.88
CA VAL A 76 -11.74 1.98 -2.92
C VAL A 76 -10.48 1.53 -3.67
N PHE A 77 -10.40 1.83 -4.96
CA PHE A 77 -9.17 1.66 -5.74
C PHE A 77 -8.87 2.94 -6.54
N VAL A 78 -7.59 3.27 -6.61
CA VAL A 78 -7.02 4.37 -7.39
C VAL A 78 -5.91 3.77 -8.25
N ASP A 79 -6.02 3.89 -9.57
CA ASP A 79 -5.01 3.37 -10.50
C ASP A 79 -4.31 4.55 -11.18
N GLY A 80 -2.98 4.57 -11.16
CA GLY A 80 -2.19 5.49 -11.96
C GLY A 80 -2.22 6.96 -11.51
N LEU A 81 -2.32 7.23 -10.21
CA LEU A 81 -2.17 8.60 -9.70
C LEU A 81 -0.73 9.05 -9.89
N GLU A 82 -0.49 9.95 -10.84
CA GLU A 82 0.82 10.55 -11.08
C GLU A 82 0.98 11.81 -10.23
N ALA A 83 2.07 11.88 -9.46
CA ALA A 83 2.42 13.03 -8.64
C ALA A 83 3.92 13.32 -8.72
N HIS A 84 4.31 14.57 -8.55
CA HIS A 84 5.72 14.98 -8.56
C HIS A 84 6.29 15.02 -7.15
N THR A 85 7.44 14.38 -6.94
CA THR A 85 8.13 14.43 -5.64
C THR A 85 9.64 14.31 -5.81
N ARG A 86 10.38 14.75 -4.80
CA ARG A 86 11.85 14.61 -4.75
C ARG A 86 12.17 13.27 -4.09
N VAL A 87 12.40 12.23 -4.89
CA VAL A 87 12.71 10.89 -4.37
C VAL A 87 13.84 10.19 -5.12
N GLY A 88 14.83 9.65 -4.43
CA GLY A 88 15.86 8.83 -5.08
C GLY A 88 17.23 8.83 -4.41
N ILE A 89 18.14 7.98 -4.89
CA ILE A 89 19.46 7.77 -4.30
C ILE A 89 20.55 8.59 -4.98
N HIS A 90 20.32 9.08 -6.19
CA HIS A 90 21.29 9.80 -6.99
C HIS A 90 21.23 11.31 -6.70
N ALA A 91 22.39 11.99 -6.76
CA ALA A 91 22.51 13.42 -6.44
C ALA A 91 21.53 14.30 -7.23
N HIS A 92 21.35 14.04 -8.53
CA HIS A 92 20.43 14.80 -9.39
C HIS A 92 18.95 14.64 -9.00
N GLU A 93 18.58 13.60 -8.24
CA GLU A 93 17.22 13.37 -7.74
C GLU A 93 16.90 14.22 -6.50
N HIS A 94 17.91 14.91 -5.95
CA HIS A 94 17.71 15.93 -4.91
C HIS A 94 17.29 17.28 -5.51
N ASP A 95 17.77 17.60 -6.71
CA ASP A 95 17.70 18.95 -7.29
C ASP A 95 16.35 19.25 -7.94
N ALA A 96 15.62 18.24 -8.43
CA ALA A 96 14.34 18.42 -9.11
C ALA A 96 13.30 17.34 -8.73
N PRO A 97 12.01 17.72 -8.60
CA PRO A 97 10.93 16.75 -8.49
C PRO A 97 10.80 15.88 -9.74
N GLN A 98 10.51 14.59 -9.55
CA GLN A 98 10.28 13.64 -10.63
C GLN A 98 8.91 12.95 -10.47
N PRO A 99 8.30 12.48 -11.57
CA PRO A 99 7.02 11.80 -11.49
C PRO A 99 7.18 10.44 -10.80
N VAL A 100 6.28 10.19 -9.84
CA VAL A 100 6.01 8.88 -9.25
C VAL A 100 4.56 8.56 -9.53
N VAL A 101 4.31 7.31 -9.92
CA VAL A 101 2.94 6.81 -10.14
C VAL A 101 2.57 5.90 -8.99
N ILE A 102 1.35 6.08 -8.49
CA ILE A 102 0.79 5.42 -7.32
C ILE A 102 -0.48 4.68 -7.73
N ASP A 103 -0.51 3.37 -7.49
CA ASP A 103 -1.75 2.62 -7.43
C ASP A 103 -2.07 2.38 -5.95
N ALA A 104 -3.31 2.64 -5.52
CA ALA A 104 -3.75 2.48 -4.15
C ALA A 104 -5.02 1.62 -4.05
N ARG A 105 -5.09 0.77 -3.03
CA ARG A 105 -6.28 0.02 -2.67
C ARG A 105 -6.57 0.21 -1.18
N LEU A 106 -7.76 0.72 -0.88
CA LEU A 106 -8.17 1.13 0.45
C LEU A 106 -9.32 0.25 0.92
N GLY A 107 -9.06 -0.68 1.82
CA GLY A 107 -10.05 -1.60 2.37
C GLY A 107 -10.75 -0.99 3.58
N TYR A 108 -12.06 -1.15 3.64
CA TYR A 108 -12.89 -0.62 4.71
C TYR A 108 -12.95 -1.54 5.93
N ARG A 109 -13.01 -0.95 7.12
CA ARG A 109 -13.28 -1.67 8.39
C ARG A 109 -14.73 -2.12 8.55
N CYS A 110 -15.65 -1.41 7.90
CA CYS A 110 -17.09 -1.62 7.98
C CYS A 110 -17.76 -1.29 6.66
N ALA A 111 -19.07 -1.52 6.54
CA ALA A 111 -19.79 -0.98 5.39
C ALA A 111 -19.70 0.56 5.39
N PRO A 112 -19.43 1.20 4.25
CA PRO A 112 -19.36 2.64 4.19
C PRO A 112 -20.74 3.25 4.44
N ALA A 113 -20.78 4.33 5.21
CA ALA A 113 -21.99 5.07 5.51
C ALA A 113 -21.72 6.57 5.50
N GLU A 114 -22.68 7.36 5.00
CA GLU A 114 -22.58 8.83 4.92
C GLU A 114 -23.03 9.52 6.22
N THR A 115 -23.39 8.74 7.23
CA THR A 115 -23.84 9.22 8.54
C THR A 115 -22.75 9.96 9.32
N ASP A 116 -21.49 9.57 9.14
CA ASP A 116 -20.32 10.18 9.76
C ASP A 116 -19.18 10.25 8.73
N ALA A 117 -18.44 11.36 8.71
CA ALA A 117 -17.27 11.53 7.85
C ALA A 117 -16.18 10.48 8.11
N HIS A 118 -16.17 9.84 9.28
CA HIS A 118 -15.25 8.76 9.64
C HIS A 118 -15.70 7.37 9.20
N GLU A 119 -16.89 7.23 8.59
CA GLU A 119 -17.45 5.96 8.15
C GLU A 119 -17.31 5.74 6.64
N TRP A 120 -16.77 6.70 5.88
CA TRP A 120 -16.48 6.55 4.46
C TRP A 120 -15.12 7.15 4.08
N ILE A 121 -14.61 6.80 2.89
CA ILE A 121 -13.35 7.34 2.35
C ILE A 121 -13.69 8.22 1.16
N ASP A 122 -13.47 9.52 1.31
CA ASP A 122 -13.48 10.47 0.21
C ASP A 122 -12.23 10.25 -0.66
N TYR A 123 -12.44 9.60 -1.80
CA TYR A 123 -11.36 9.24 -2.71
C TYR A 123 -10.84 10.41 -3.56
N GLU A 124 -11.63 11.48 -3.72
CA GLU A 124 -11.17 12.70 -4.39
C GLU A 124 -10.21 13.43 -3.46
N GLN A 125 -10.64 13.67 -2.21
CA GLN A 125 -9.79 14.24 -1.17
C GLN A 125 -8.56 13.37 -0.90
N TYR A 126 -8.68 12.04 -0.97
CA TYR A 126 -7.53 11.13 -0.86
C TYR A 126 -6.46 11.44 -1.91
N CYS A 127 -6.85 11.53 -3.19
CA CYS A 127 -5.92 11.80 -4.28
C CYS A 127 -5.26 13.19 -4.15
N GLU A 128 -6.06 14.21 -3.79
CA GLU A 128 -5.56 15.57 -3.55
C GLU A 128 -4.54 15.59 -2.41
N ARG A 129 -4.87 14.94 -1.29
CA ARG A 129 -4.02 14.94 -0.10
C ARG A 129 -2.69 14.24 -0.34
N LEU A 130 -2.67 13.10 -1.05
CA LEU A 130 -1.43 12.41 -1.42
C LEU A 130 -0.57 13.28 -2.33
N THR A 131 -1.17 13.87 -3.36
CA THR A 131 -0.47 14.76 -4.31
C THR A 131 0.16 15.94 -3.58
N GLN A 132 -0.62 16.64 -2.75
CA GLN A 132 -0.14 17.79 -1.99
C GLN A 132 0.99 17.40 -1.02
N PHE A 133 0.86 16.25 -0.35
CA PHE A 133 1.91 15.75 0.54
C PHE A 133 3.22 15.50 -0.24
N LEU A 134 3.13 14.87 -1.41
CA LEU A 134 4.28 14.54 -2.25
C LEU A 134 5.00 15.76 -2.83
N GLU A 135 4.24 16.79 -3.19
CA GLU A 135 4.77 18.04 -3.73
C GLU A 135 5.51 18.86 -2.66
N THR A 136 5.02 18.83 -1.41
CA THR A 136 5.51 19.70 -0.33
C THR A 136 6.53 19.03 0.58
N LYS A 137 6.58 17.69 0.63
CA LYS A 137 7.50 16.97 1.52
C LYS A 137 8.99 17.23 1.17
N PRO A 138 9.88 17.13 2.18
CA PRO A 138 11.33 17.05 1.93
C PRO A 138 11.70 15.82 1.08
N HIS A 139 12.89 15.87 0.49
CA HIS A 139 13.41 14.76 -0.30
C HIS A 139 13.52 13.47 0.53
N THR A 140 13.10 12.34 -0.06
CA THR A 140 13.26 10.99 0.52
C THR A 140 14.12 10.13 -0.39
N ARG A 141 15.02 9.31 0.17
CA ARG A 141 15.96 8.53 -0.65
C ARG A 141 15.33 7.32 -1.34
N LEU A 142 14.34 6.70 -0.70
CA LEU A 142 13.82 5.38 -1.06
C LEU A 142 12.30 5.41 -1.29
N LEU A 143 11.82 4.62 -2.25
CA LEU A 143 10.39 4.45 -2.49
C LEU A 143 9.71 3.71 -1.34
N GLU A 144 10.43 2.84 -0.65
CA GLU A 144 9.97 2.09 0.52
C GLU A 144 9.64 3.02 1.68
N THR A 145 10.52 3.99 1.94
CA THR A 145 10.27 5.03 2.94
C THR A 145 9.08 5.89 2.53
N LEU A 146 9.00 6.29 1.26
CA LEU A 146 7.89 7.07 0.75
C LEU A 146 6.54 6.34 0.87
N ALA A 147 6.49 5.05 0.54
CA ALA A 147 5.28 4.25 0.67
C ALA A 147 4.83 4.11 2.13
N ALA A 148 5.77 3.90 3.05
CA ALA A 148 5.47 3.85 4.47
C ALA A 148 4.90 5.19 4.99
N GLU A 149 5.43 6.33 4.52
CA GLU A 149 4.90 7.66 4.85
C GLU A 149 3.49 7.86 4.29
N LEU A 150 3.23 7.50 3.03
CA LEU A 150 1.89 7.60 2.43
C LEU A 150 0.87 6.67 3.10
N ALA A 151 1.29 5.47 3.48
CA ALA A 151 0.44 4.53 4.21
C ALA A 151 0.10 5.08 5.61
N ALA A 152 1.08 5.64 6.33
CA ALA A 152 0.85 6.31 7.60
C ALA A 152 -0.12 7.49 7.46
N LEU A 153 0.10 8.38 6.49
CA LEU A 153 -0.79 9.48 6.17
C LEU A 153 -2.22 8.99 5.88
N SER A 154 -2.36 7.91 5.12
CA SER A 154 -3.67 7.30 4.81
C SER A 154 -4.40 6.86 6.09
N PHE A 155 -3.66 6.23 6.99
CA PHE A 155 -4.19 5.71 8.23
C PHE A 155 -4.50 6.79 9.28
N GLU A 156 -3.81 7.92 9.23
CA GLU A 156 -4.05 9.08 10.10
C GLU A 156 -5.31 9.85 9.71
N GLN A 157 -5.55 10.02 8.41
CA GLN A 157 -6.62 10.88 7.90
C GLN A 157 -7.97 10.15 7.80
N TRP A 158 -7.96 8.85 7.46
CA TRP A 158 -9.21 8.10 7.21
C TRP A 158 -9.45 7.01 8.26
N GLY A 159 -10.29 7.32 9.25
CA GLY A 159 -10.68 6.38 10.31
C GLY A 159 -11.45 5.14 9.82
N ALA A 160 -12.10 5.23 8.66
CA ALA A 160 -12.79 4.10 8.02
C ALA A 160 -11.83 3.05 7.43
N LEU A 161 -10.54 3.41 7.27
CA LEU A 161 -9.53 2.58 6.62
C LEU A 161 -9.04 1.45 7.52
N ASP A 162 -9.13 0.22 7.03
CA ASP A 162 -8.62 -0.97 7.72
C ASP A 162 -7.36 -1.53 7.06
N THR A 163 -7.28 -1.49 5.73
CA THR A 163 -6.13 -2.00 4.98
C THR A 163 -5.74 -1.05 3.87
N VAL A 164 -4.45 -0.88 3.62
CA VAL A 164 -3.92 -0.13 2.50
C VAL A 164 -2.92 -1.00 1.73
N THR A 165 -3.11 -1.11 0.42
CA THR A 165 -2.09 -1.63 -0.50
C THR A 165 -1.65 -0.47 -1.39
N LEU A 166 -0.36 -0.15 -1.41
CA LEU A 166 0.23 0.90 -2.23
C LEU A 166 1.27 0.31 -3.18
N VAL A 167 1.15 0.58 -4.47
CA VAL A 167 2.18 0.29 -5.48
C VAL A 167 2.78 1.61 -5.94
N LEU A 168 4.07 1.80 -5.74
CA LEU A 168 4.79 3.00 -6.18
C LEU A 168 5.83 2.63 -7.22
N TYR A 169 5.83 3.32 -8.35
CA TYR A 169 6.82 3.11 -9.40
C TYR A 169 7.20 4.41 -10.08
N LYS A 170 8.43 4.49 -10.59
CA LYS A 170 8.84 5.58 -11.49
C LYS A 170 8.58 5.13 -12.94
N PRO A 171 7.97 5.96 -13.80
CA PRO A 171 7.54 5.52 -15.13
C PRO A 171 8.70 5.31 -16.14
N LYS A 172 9.91 5.82 -15.87
CA LYS A 172 11.03 5.87 -16.84
C LYS A 172 12.35 5.30 -16.29
N ILE A 173 12.37 4.07 -15.79
CA ILE A 173 13.62 3.53 -15.18
C ILE A 173 14.49 2.76 -16.17
N ARG A 174 13.97 1.81 -16.97
CA ARG A 174 14.83 0.92 -17.79
C ARG A 174 14.20 0.43 -19.11
N PRO A 175 14.96 0.44 -20.22
CA PRO A 175 14.57 -0.26 -21.45
C PRO A 175 14.24 -1.73 -21.18
N GLY A 176 13.20 -2.26 -21.84
CA GLY A 176 12.78 -3.65 -21.68
C GLY A 176 11.91 -3.95 -20.45
N THR A 177 11.52 -2.93 -19.68
CA THR A 177 10.60 -3.09 -18.54
C THR A 177 9.39 -2.17 -18.69
N GLN A 178 8.18 -2.66 -18.38
CA GLN A 178 6.97 -1.83 -18.40
C GLN A 178 6.96 -0.85 -17.22
N ARG A 179 7.30 -1.33 -16.02
CA ARG A 179 7.46 -0.53 -14.80
C ARG A 179 8.34 -1.27 -13.80
N ILE A 180 9.03 -0.52 -12.94
CA ILE A 180 9.76 -1.04 -11.78
C ILE A 180 9.37 -0.19 -10.58
N GLY A 181 9.05 -0.85 -9.47
CA GLY A 181 8.56 -0.19 -8.28
C GLY A 181 8.53 -1.13 -7.09
N ILE A 182 7.88 -0.68 -6.02
CA ILE A 182 7.66 -1.40 -4.79
C ILE A 182 6.16 -1.53 -4.52
N GLU A 183 5.80 -2.51 -3.70
CA GLU A 183 4.45 -2.68 -3.18
C GLU A 183 4.52 -2.77 -1.65
N LEU A 184 3.63 -2.06 -0.97
CA LEU A 184 3.45 -2.09 0.47
C LEU A 184 2.02 -2.53 0.76
N ASP A 185 1.85 -3.48 1.66
CA ASP A 185 0.55 -3.92 2.15
C ASP A 185 0.56 -3.81 3.68
N TRP A 186 -0.32 -2.96 4.22
CA TRP A 186 -0.46 -2.73 5.66
C TRP A 186 -1.91 -2.83 6.09
N THR A 187 -2.08 -3.34 7.30
CA THR A 187 -3.32 -3.25 8.06
C THR A 187 -3.26 -2.12 9.09
N ARG A 188 -4.42 -1.72 9.60
CA ARG A 188 -4.58 -0.83 10.76
C ARG A 188 -3.71 -1.29 11.93
N ALA A 189 -3.64 -2.60 12.16
CA ALA A 189 -2.85 -3.19 13.24
C ALA A 189 -1.33 -2.99 13.03
N ASP A 190 -0.84 -3.08 11.79
CA ASP A 190 0.56 -2.83 11.47
C ASP A 190 0.94 -1.37 11.72
N TYR A 191 0.08 -0.44 11.30
CA TYR A 191 0.23 0.98 11.59
C TYR A 191 0.23 1.25 13.11
N ASP A 192 -0.73 0.68 13.85
CA ASP A 192 -0.79 0.88 15.30
C ASP A 192 0.43 0.32 16.03
N ALA A 193 0.96 -0.82 15.56
CA ALA A 193 2.21 -1.37 16.08
C ALA A 193 3.39 -0.42 15.82
N ARG A 194 3.48 0.15 14.62
CA ARG A 194 4.51 1.12 14.26
C ARG A 194 4.46 2.36 15.15
N CYS A 195 3.29 2.99 15.32
CA CYS A 195 3.15 4.19 16.16
C CYS A 195 3.53 3.92 17.62
N ARG A 196 3.20 2.73 18.14
CA ARG A 196 3.64 2.31 19.48
C ARG A 196 5.15 2.26 19.59
N THR A 197 5.84 1.67 18.62
CA THR A 197 7.31 1.60 18.60
C THR A 197 7.95 2.98 18.50
N GLU A 198 7.44 3.87 17.64
CA GLU A 198 7.95 5.24 17.51
C GLU A 198 7.83 6.04 18.80
N ARG A 199 6.71 5.89 19.53
CA ARG A 199 6.49 6.55 20.83
C ARG A 199 7.43 6.05 21.93
N ILE A 200 7.77 4.76 21.92
CA ILE A 200 8.75 4.19 22.86
C ILE A 200 10.13 4.79 22.57
N ASN A 201 10.55 4.80 21.31
CA ASN A 201 11.86 5.31 20.91
C ASN A 201 12.04 6.80 21.20
N SER A 202 11.00 7.63 21.04
CA SER A 202 11.06 9.06 21.37
C SER A 202 11.18 9.33 22.88
N THR A 203 10.58 8.46 23.71
CA THR A 203 10.67 8.55 25.17
C THR A 203 12.07 8.17 25.67
N SER A 204 12.70 7.15 25.07
CA SER A 204 14.05 6.71 25.44
C SER A 204 15.17 7.65 24.97
N ALA A 205 14.94 8.48 23.95
CA ALA A 205 15.94 9.43 23.44
C ALA A 205 16.01 10.76 24.22
N SER A 206 15.05 11.01 25.13
CA SER A 206 14.95 12.26 25.88
C SER A 206 15.38 12.13 27.36
N GLY A 207 15.94 10.98 27.76
CA GLY A 207 16.32 10.65 29.14
C GLY A 207 17.82 10.44 29.33
#